data_AF-A0A671QIE0-F1
#
_entry.id   AF-A0A671QIE0-F1
#
_cell.length_a   1.000
_cell.length_b   1.000
_cell.length_c   1.000
_cell.angle_alpha   90.00
_cell.angle_beta   90.00
_cell.angle_gamma   90.00
#
_symmetry.space_group_name_H-M   'P 1'
#
loop_
_entity.id
_entity.type
_entity.pdbx_description
1 polymer ?
#
loop_
_entity_poly.entity_id
_entity_poly.type
_entity_poly.pdbx_seq_one_letter_code
_entity_poly.pdbx_strand_id
1 'polypeptide(L)'
;LSTRSYSRESKEGPKIMASKSIVTPIRCGTTAPCAPKAYSVYGCGFGGSTRISSSCYRRLNEKGTMQNLNDRLASYLEKVRSLEAANAILESQIHEYYEKKGPICQRDYSHCWNTINCLKEKIQAATINNANILLQIDNSKLAADDFKIKYEHELVVRQSVESDIANLRRLLDQMTLAKANQEMQSETLQEDLACLKKNHQEDVAALLCQLTDTKVCVEVDAAPQQDLNKVLDDIRCHYETIIDKHRREQECWFKEKTAQLCKYAATNTECLETSRSQISDLRCTLQCLEIELQSQISMKGALECSLLETEARYSTMLAGYQKHINTYEAELCQVRTGIEQQGRDYAALLEIKTRLEQEIATYRCLLENSVIYKRAIHPKMKILSSLLTLCHFKPKIF
;
A
#
# COMPACT_ATOMS: atom_id res chain seq x y z
N LEU A 1 26.83 -5.58 46.98
CA LEU A 1 25.42 -5.92 47.30
C LEU A 1 24.56 -5.22 46.26
N SER A 2 24.57 -5.69 45.01
CA SER A 2 23.65 -6.69 44.44
C SER A 2 22.18 -6.30 44.64
N THR A 3 21.56 -5.71 43.61
CA THR A 3 20.47 -6.38 42.87
C THR A 3 20.24 -5.64 41.56
N ARG A 4 20.46 -6.38 40.47
CA ARG A 4 20.30 -6.03 39.06
C ARG A 4 19.07 -6.81 38.59
N SER A 5 17.97 -6.15 38.26
CA SER A 5 16.80 -6.79 37.65
C SER A 5 16.72 -6.38 36.18
N TYR A 6 17.20 -7.27 35.31
CA TYR A 6 16.98 -7.25 33.88
C TYR A 6 15.59 -7.83 33.60
N SER A 7 14.67 -7.02 33.09
CA SER A 7 13.47 -7.52 32.41
C SER A 7 13.69 -7.43 30.91
N ARG A 8 13.75 -8.61 30.29
CA ARG A 8 13.96 -8.86 28.86
C ARG A 8 12.58 -8.93 28.23
N GLU A 9 12.11 -7.83 27.62
CA GLU A 9 10.88 -7.87 26.83
C GLU A 9 11.17 -8.22 25.37
N SER A 10 10.48 -9.27 24.94
CA SER A 10 10.57 -9.92 23.64
C SER A 10 10.13 -9.01 22.51
N LYS A 11 10.96 -8.93 21.47
CA LYS A 11 10.57 -8.45 20.15
C LYS A 11 9.64 -9.48 19.51
N GLU A 12 8.34 -9.21 19.47
CA GLU A 12 7.45 -9.77 18.43
C GLU A 12 6.89 -8.60 17.61
N GLY A 13 7.40 -8.46 16.38
CA GLY A 13 6.86 -7.55 15.38
C GLY A 13 5.52 -8.05 14.81
N PRO A 14 4.76 -7.16 14.14
CA PRO A 14 3.40 -7.45 13.71
C PRO A 14 3.34 -8.53 12.62
N LYS A 15 2.57 -9.60 12.87
CA LYS A 15 2.23 -10.62 11.87
C LYS A 15 1.28 -10.01 10.83
N ILE A 16 1.78 -9.90 9.60
CA ILE A 16 1.01 -9.55 8.40
C ILE A 16 -0.03 -10.66 8.15
N MET A 17 -1.31 -10.36 8.41
CA MET A 17 -2.43 -11.20 7.99
C MET A 17 -2.66 -10.98 6.49
N ALA A 18 -2.12 -11.89 5.66
CA ALA A 18 -2.45 -11.95 4.24
C ALA A 18 -3.86 -12.53 4.06
N SER A 19 -4.82 -11.69 3.67
CA SER A 19 -6.16 -12.11 3.27
C SER A 19 -6.11 -12.91 1.97
N LYS A 20 -6.19 -14.24 2.07
CA LYS A 20 -6.36 -15.12 0.90
C LYS A 20 -7.80 -15.05 0.41
N SER A 21 -7.95 -14.67 -0.86
CA SER A 21 -9.19 -14.72 -1.64
C SER A 21 -9.74 -16.16 -1.68
N ILE A 22 -10.97 -16.35 -1.20
CA ILE A 22 -11.73 -17.60 -1.37
C ILE A 22 -12.55 -17.44 -2.64
N VAL A 23 -12.05 -17.97 -3.74
CA VAL A 23 -12.86 -18.31 -4.92
C VAL A 23 -13.12 -19.81 -4.86
N THR A 24 -14.35 -20.21 -4.56
CA THR A 24 -14.82 -21.59 -4.69
C THR A 24 -15.52 -21.76 -6.04
N PRO A 25 -15.16 -22.76 -6.86
CA PRO A 25 -15.97 -23.14 -8.01
C PRO A 25 -17.09 -24.09 -7.55
N ILE A 26 -18.32 -23.78 -7.92
CA ILE A 26 -19.46 -24.67 -7.77
C ILE A 26 -19.29 -25.83 -8.76
N ARG A 27 -19.03 -27.02 -8.23
CA ARG A 27 -19.05 -28.30 -8.94
C ARG A 27 -20.46 -28.87 -8.83
N CYS A 28 -21.25 -28.84 -9.90
CA CYS A 28 -22.49 -29.59 -9.99
C CYS A 28 -22.23 -30.84 -10.84
N GLY A 29 -22.18 -31.99 -10.18
CA GLY A 29 -22.10 -33.29 -10.83
C GLY A 29 -23.42 -34.04 -10.67
N THR A 30 -23.74 -34.82 -11.72
CA THR A 30 -24.51 -36.08 -11.70
C THR A 30 -26.02 -35.95 -11.35
N THR A 31 -26.96 -36.47 -12.13
CA THR A 31 -27.03 -37.84 -12.68
C THR A 31 -28.05 -37.88 -13.84
N ALA A 32 -27.70 -38.57 -14.91
CA ALA A 32 -28.66 -39.13 -15.85
C ALA A 32 -29.09 -40.52 -15.36
N PRO A 33 -30.34 -40.95 -15.58
CA PRO A 33 -30.66 -42.36 -15.67
C PRO A 33 -30.95 -42.78 -17.10
N CYS A 34 -30.28 -43.87 -17.49
CA CYS A 34 -30.52 -44.66 -18.69
C CYS A 34 -31.94 -45.26 -18.75
N ALA A 35 -32.32 -45.58 -19.98
CA ALA A 35 -33.52 -46.27 -20.44
C ALA A 35 -33.82 -47.62 -19.74
N PRO A 36 -35.00 -48.18 -20.06
CA PRO A 36 -35.00 -49.54 -20.58
C PRO A 36 -35.70 -49.67 -21.94
N LYS A 37 -35.10 -50.52 -22.77
CA LYS A 37 -35.60 -51.06 -24.05
C LYS A 37 -36.34 -52.39 -23.82
N ALA A 38 -37.02 -52.81 -24.89
CA ALA A 38 -37.59 -54.13 -25.23
C ALA A 38 -39.08 -54.26 -24.86
N TYR A 39 -39.96 -54.82 -25.71
CA TYR A 39 -39.78 -56.05 -26.49
C TYR A 39 -40.37 -55.98 -27.91
N SER A 40 -39.61 -56.49 -28.87
CA SER A 40 -40.05 -56.94 -30.18
C SER A 40 -40.30 -58.45 -30.09
N VAL A 41 -41.48 -58.92 -30.51
CA VAL A 41 -41.77 -60.34 -30.68
C VAL A 41 -42.09 -60.57 -32.16
N TYR A 42 -41.13 -61.21 -32.84
CA TYR A 42 -41.33 -61.89 -34.10
C TYR A 42 -41.67 -63.36 -33.81
N GLY A 43 -42.63 -63.91 -34.57
CA GLY A 43 -42.63 -65.33 -34.94
C GLY A 43 -43.64 -66.22 -34.23
N CYS A 44 -44.59 -66.77 -35.01
CA CYS A 44 -44.80 -68.21 -35.04
C CYS A 44 -45.53 -68.61 -36.33
N GLY A 45 -44.83 -69.33 -37.20
CA GLY A 45 -45.41 -70.08 -38.29
C GLY A 45 -45.82 -71.47 -37.80
N PHE A 46 -46.85 -72.03 -38.40
CA PHE A 46 -47.16 -73.45 -38.31
C PHE A 46 -47.40 -73.98 -39.71
N GLY A 47 -46.50 -74.86 -40.16
CA GLY A 47 -46.62 -75.64 -41.38
C GLY A 47 -47.37 -76.94 -41.11
N GLY A 48 -48.17 -77.36 -42.09
CA GLY A 48 -48.84 -78.65 -42.11
C GLY A 48 -49.29 -78.97 -43.53
N SER A 49 -48.47 -79.73 -44.24
CA SER A 49 -48.68 -80.26 -45.59
C SER A 49 -50.02 -80.96 -45.78
N THR A 50 -50.67 -80.77 -46.94
CA THR A 50 -51.24 -81.88 -47.72
C THR A 50 -51.31 -81.46 -49.20
N ARG A 51 -50.67 -82.24 -50.08
CA ARG A 51 -50.70 -82.07 -51.53
C ARG A 51 -51.94 -82.79 -52.08
N ILE A 52 -52.89 -82.08 -52.69
CA ILE A 52 -53.78 -82.65 -53.73
C ILE A 52 -54.03 -81.57 -54.80
N SER A 53 -53.82 -81.98 -56.05
CA SER A 53 -53.96 -81.25 -57.30
C SER A 53 -55.28 -80.50 -57.50
N SER A 54 -55.27 -79.57 -58.46
CA SER A 54 -56.37 -79.23 -59.39
C SER A 54 -56.78 -77.74 -59.40
N SER A 55 -56.04 -76.94 -60.16
CA SER A 55 -56.48 -75.88 -61.09
C SER A 55 -57.71 -74.97 -60.84
N CYS A 56 -58.23 -74.77 -59.63
CA CYS A 56 -59.37 -73.85 -59.37
C CYS A 56 -59.08 -72.65 -58.43
N TYR A 57 -57.84 -72.52 -57.91
CA TYR A 57 -57.51 -71.56 -56.85
C TYR A 57 -57.01 -70.16 -57.27
N ARG A 58 -57.06 -69.77 -58.55
CA ARG A 58 -56.52 -68.45 -58.95
C ARG A 58 -57.50 -67.27 -58.75
N ARG A 59 -58.82 -67.50 -58.86
CA ARG A 59 -59.85 -66.43 -58.75
C ARG A 59 -60.39 -66.17 -57.34
N LEU A 60 -60.29 -67.13 -56.42
CA LEU A 60 -60.67 -66.95 -55.01
C LEU A 60 -59.55 -66.28 -54.19
N ASN A 61 -58.29 -66.37 -54.66
CA ASN A 61 -57.13 -65.82 -53.97
C ASN A 61 -57.05 -64.29 -54.09
N GLU A 62 -57.33 -63.70 -55.27
CA GLU A 62 -57.29 -62.23 -55.47
C GLU A 62 -58.36 -61.48 -54.64
N LYS A 63 -59.57 -62.03 -54.54
CA LYS A 63 -60.64 -61.45 -53.71
C LYS A 63 -60.34 -61.57 -52.21
N GLY A 64 -59.76 -62.70 -51.78
CA GLY A 64 -59.28 -62.88 -50.41
C GLY A 64 -58.12 -61.94 -50.05
N THR A 65 -57.19 -61.69 -50.98
CA THR A 65 -56.12 -60.71 -50.77
C THR A 65 -56.63 -59.28 -50.70
N MET A 66 -57.61 -58.91 -51.53
CA MET A 66 -58.25 -57.59 -51.46
C MET A 66 -59.06 -57.38 -50.18
N GLN A 67 -59.75 -58.42 -49.72
CA GLN A 67 -60.46 -58.37 -48.43
C GLN A 67 -59.48 -58.19 -47.27
N ASN A 68 -58.37 -58.95 -47.24
CA ASN A 68 -57.35 -58.81 -46.21
C ASN A 68 -56.70 -57.41 -46.19
N LEU A 69 -56.43 -56.84 -47.38
CA LEU A 69 -55.93 -55.47 -47.49
C LEU A 69 -56.95 -54.43 -47.01
N ASN A 70 -58.23 -54.61 -47.32
CA ASN A 70 -59.30 -53.73 -46.84
C ASN A 70 -59.51 -53.85 -45.33
N ASP A 71 -59.49 -55.06 -44.78
CA ASP A 71 -59.60 -55.29 -43.34
C ASP A 71 -58.39 -54.68 -42.61
N ARG A 72 -57.21 -54.77 -43.21
CA ARG A 72 -56.00 -54.12 -42.70
C ARG A 72 -56.08 -52.59 -42.82
N LEU A 73 -56.61 -52.04 -43.90
CA LEU A 73 -56.87 -50.60 -44.04
C LEU A 73 -57.88 -50.12 -43.00
N ALA A 74 -58.97 -50.87 -42.78
CA ALA A 74 -59.95 -50.57 -41.74
C ALA A 74 -59.29 -50.57 -40.35
N SER A 75 -58.43 -51.55 -40.05
CA SER A 75 -57.67 -51.57 -38.80
C SER A 75 -56.70 -50.39 -38.65
N TYR A 76 -56.09 -49.91 -39.75
CA TYR A 76 -55.24 -48.72 -39.73
C TYR A 76 -56.08 -47.45 -39.51
N LEU A 77 -57.24 -47.32 -40.16
CA LEU A 77 -58.14 -46.18 -39.98
C LEU A 77 -58.68 -46.14 -38.55
N GLU A 78 -59.05 -47.29 -37.98
CA GLU A 78 -59.45 -47.41 -36.58
C GLU A 78 -58.30 -46.98 -35.64
N LYS A 79 -57.07 -47.39 -35.97
CA LYS A 79 -55.88 -47.01 -35.19
C LYS A 79 -55.60 -45.51 -35.28
N VAL A 80 -55.70 -44.90 -36.46
CA VAL A 80 -55.54 -43.46 -36.66
C VAL A 80 -56.59 -42.70 -35.85
N ARG A 81 -57.86 -43.09 -35.91
CA ARG A 81 -58.92 -42.47 -35.08
C ARG A 81 -58.64 -42.59 -33.59
N SER A 82 -58.16 -43.75 -33.13
CA SER A 82 -57.79 -43.93 -31.72
C SER A 82 -56.62 -43.04 -31.29
N LEU A 83 -55.65 -42.80 -32.19
CA LEU A 83 -54.50 -41.95 -31.93
C LEU A 83 -54.87 -40.46 -31.99
N GLU A 84 -55.74 -40.05 -32.90
CA GLU A 84 -56.28 -38.70 -32.97
C GLU A 84 -57.08 -38.37 -31.69
N ALA A 85 -57.92 -39.30 -31.23
CA ALA A 85 -58.65 -39.15 -29.97
C ALA A 85 -57.70 -39.05 -28.75
N ALA A 86 -56.66 -39.89 -28.71
CA ALA A 86 -55.65 -39.82 -27.65
C ALA A 86 -54.84 -38.51 -27.68
N ASN A 87 -54.48 -38.02 -28.88
CA ASN A 87 -53.79 -36.74 -29.03
C ASN A 87 -54.68 -35.57 -28.61
N ALA A 88 -55.96 -35.55 -28.96
CA ALA A 88 -56.89 -34.51 -28.51
C ALA A 88 -57.01 -34.46 -26.98
N ILE A 89 -57.02 -35.63 -26.33
CA ILE A 89 -57.02 -35.72 -24.85
C ILE A 89 -55.70 -35.18 -24.28
N LEU A 90 -54.55 -35.55 -24.85
CA LEU A 90 -53.24 -35.07 -24.40
C LEU A 90 -53.08 -33.56 -24.59
N GLU A 91 -53.54 -33.00 -25.71
CA GLU A 91 -53.53 -31.55 -25.95
C GLU A 91 -54.40 -30.81 -24.93
N SER A 92 -55.58 -31.34 -24.62
CA SER A 92 -56.44 -30.78 -23.56
C SER A 92 -55.78 -30.84 -22.18
N GLN A 93 -55.11 -31.95 -21.85
CA GLN A 93 -54.35 -32.07 -20.59
C GLN A 93 -53.14 -31.13 -20.53
N ILE A 94 -52.46 -30.90 -21.64
CA ILE A 94 -51.36 -29.94 -21.74
C ILE A 94 -51.89 -28.52 -21.51
N HIS A 95 -52.98 -28.14 -22.16
CA HIS A 95 -53.62 -26.83 -21.94
C HIS A 95 -54.07 -26.66 -20.48
N GLU A 96 -54.76 -27.65 -19.92
CA GLU A 96 -55.20 -27.61 -18.52
C GLU A 96 -54.01 -27.54 -17.53
N TYR A 97 -52.89 -28.21 -17.84
CA TYR A 97 -51.66 -28.13 -17.05
C TYR A 97 -51.03 -26.73 -17.07
N TYR A 98 -51.00 -26.07 -18.23
CA TYR A 98 -50.47 -24.71 -18.35
C TYR A 98 -51.42 -23.65 -17.74
N GLU A 99 -52.74 -23.83 -17.85
CA GLU A 99 -53.71 -22.96 -17.18
C GLU A 99 -53.64 -23.10 -15.65
N LYS A 100 -53.58 -24.33 -15.12
CA LYS A 100 -53.51 -24.56 -13.66
C LYS A 100 -52.19 -24.11 -13.05
N LYS A 101 -51.08 -24.19 -13.79
CA LYS A 101 -49.77 -23.74 -13.29
C LYS A 101 -49.56 -22.23 -13.41
N GLY A 102 -50.36 -21.53 -14.23
CA GLY A 102 -50.15 -20.13 -14.57
C GLY A 102 -48.74 -19.88 -15.14
N PRO A 103 -48.40 -18.64 -15.53
CA PRO A 103 -46.99 -18.27 -15.67
C PRO A 103 -46.33 -18.53 -14.31
N ILE A 104 -45.30 -19.38 -14.31
CA ILE A 104 -44.49 -19.74 -13.13
C ILE A 104 -44.31 -18.47 -12.31
N CYS A 105 -44.94 -18.47 -11.14
CA CYS A 105 -45.13 -17.32 -10.28
C CYS A 105 -43.87 -16.45 -10.28
N GLN A 106 -44.02 -15.17 -10.56
CA GLN A 106 -43.07 -14.16 -10.13
C GLN A 106 -43.04 -14.26 -8.60
N ARG A 107 -42.23 -15.18 -8.06
CA ARG A 107 -42.05 -15.31 -6.61
C ARG A 107 -41.47 -13.97 -6.17
N ASP A 108 -42.18 -13.26 -5.29
CA ASP A 108 -41.76 -11.95 -4.82
C ASP A 108 -40.49 -12.08 -3.96
N TYR A 109 -39.34 -12.07 -4.62
CA TYR A 109 -38.03 -12.09 -3.97
C TYR A 109 -37.67 -10.75 -3.30
N SER A 110 -38.59 -9.77 -3.28
CA SER A 110 -38.40 -8.43 -2.71
C SER A 110 -37.89 -8.50 -1.26
N HIS A 111 -38.42 -9.41 -0.43
CA HIS A 111 -37.93 -9.56 0.94
C HIS A 111 -36.47 -10.03 1.01
N CYS A 112 -36.07 -10.99 0.17
CA CYS A 112 -34.69 -11.46 0.09
C CYS A 112 -33.76 -10.31 -0.35
N TRP A 113 -34.16 -9.53 -1.35
CA TRP A 113 -33.40 -8.36 -1.80
C TRP A 113 -33.26 -7.28 -0.71
N ASN A 114 -34.32 -7.01 0.05
CA ASN A 114 -34.28 -6.06 1.16
C ASN A 114 -33.32 -6.51 2.26
N THR A 115 -33.32 -7.81 2.62
CA THR A 115 -32.35 -8.35 3.59
C THR A 115 -30.91 -8.26 3.07
N ILE A 116 -30.67 -8.56 1.79
CA ILE A 116 -29.35 -8.45 1.16
C ILE A 116 -28.87 -6.99 1.17
N ASN A 117 -29.74 -6.04 0.82
CA ASN A 117 -29.39 -4.62 0.82
C ASN A 117 -29.10 -4.12 2.24
N CYS A 118 -29.92 -4.50 3.22
CA CYS A 118 -29.66 -4.17 4.63
C CYS A 118 -28.32 -4.74 5.13
N LEU A 119 -27.96 -5.96 4.72
CA LEU A 119 -26.65 -6.54 5.06
C LEU A 119 -25.50 -5.80 4.36
N LYS A 120 -25.67 -5.42 3.09
CA LYS A 120 -24.67 -4.61 2.35
C LYS A 120 -24.44 -3.27 3.03
N GLU A 121 -25.50 -2.57 3.43
CA GLU A 121 -25.40 -1.30 4.16
C GLU A 121 -24.68 -1.47 5.49
N LYS A 122 -25.00 -2.52 6.26
CA LYS A 122 -24.28 -2.84 7.50
C LYS A 122 -22.80 -3.11 7.28
N ILE A 123 -22.45 -3.85 6.23
CA ILE A 123 -21.04 -4.11 5.87
C ILE A 123 -20.35 -2.79 5.49
N GLN A 124 -21.00 -1.94 4.69
CA GLN A 124 -20.43 -0.66 4.29
C GLN A 124 -20.23 0.27 5.50
N ALA A 125 -21.23 0.37 6.38
CA ALA A 125 -21.14 1.14 7.62
C ALA A 125 -20.01 0.61 8.52
N ALA A 126 -19.90 -0.71 8.68
CA ALA A 126 -18.81 -1.32 9.45
C ALA A 126 -17.44 -1.07 8.81
N THR A 127 -17.35 -1.07 7.48
CA THR A 127 -16.11 -0.77 6.74
C THR A 127 -15.67 0.68 6.95
N ILE A 128 -16.60 1.63 6.87
CA ILE A 128 -16.34 3.05 7.13
C ILE A 128 -15.94 3.25 8.61
N ASN A 129 -16.63 2.60 9.55
CA ASN A 129 -16.29 2.68 10.96
C ASN A 129 -14.89 2.11 11.25
N ASN A 130 -14.53 0.98 10.65
CA ASN A 130 -13.18 0.43 10.76
C ASN A 130 -12.12 1.40 10.20
N ALA A 131 -12.38 2.03 9.05
CA ALA A 131 -11.48 3.03 8.48
C ALA A 131 -11.32 4.24 9.43
N ASN A 132 -12.41 4.71 10.04
CA ASN A 132 -12.36 5.79 11.03
C ASN A 132 -11.55 5.41 12.27
N ILE A 133 -11.77 4.21 12.82
CA ILE A 133 -11.00 3.69 13.97
C ILE A 133 -9.50 3.61 13.62
N LEU A 134 -9.15 3.13 12.42
CA LEU A 134 -7.76 3.09 11.97
C LEU A 134 -7.14 4.49 11.90
N LEU A 135 -7.86 5.48 11.36
CA LEU A 135 -7.41 6.87 11.34
C LEU A 135 -7.22 7.45 12.74
N GLN A 136 -8.11 7.14 13.69
CA GLN A 136 -7.96 7.55 15.09
C GLN A 136 -6.74 6.90 15.75
N ILE A 137 -6.50 5.62 15.47
CA ILE A 137 -5.30 4.91 15.94
C ILE A 137 -4.05 5.60 15.39
N ASP A 138 -3.98 5.87 14.10
CA ASP A 138 -2.82 6.50 13.48
C ASP A 138 -2.62 7.93 13.98
N ASN A 139 -3.70 8.71 14.16
CA ASN A 139 -3.63 10.03 14.78
C ASN A 139 -3.10 9.97 16.22
N SER A 140 -3.58 9.01 17.03
CA SER A 140 -3.11 8.84 18.40
C SER A 140 -1.64 8.42 18.48
N LYS A 141 -1.18 7.59 17.54
CA LYS A 141 0.24 7.21 17.41
C LYS A 141 1.12 8.39 17.03
N LEU A 142 0.71 9.16 16.01
CA LEU A 142 1.44 10.37 15.61
C LEU A 142 1.54 11.37 16.75
N ALA A 143 0.46 11.57 17.51
CA ALA A 143 0.48 12.43 18.70
C ALA A 143 1.43 11.89 19.79
N ALA A 144 1.44 10.57 20.02
CA ALA A 144 2.35 9.95 20.98
C ALA A 144 3.82 10.09 20.56
N ASP A 145 4.12 9.91 19.28
CA ASP A 145 5.47 10.10 18.72
C ASP A 145 5.91 11.57 18.81
N ASP A 146 5.02 12.53 18.54
CA ASP A 146 5.27 13.96 18.74
C ASP A 146 5.62 14.28 20.20
N PHE A 147 4.86 13.72 21.16
CA PHE A 147 5.16 13.91 22.57
C PHE A 147 6.46 13.24 23.00
N LYS A 148 6.79 12.07 22.42
CA LYS A 148 8.05 11.39 22.67
C LYS A 148 9.24 12.24 22.23
N ILE A 149 9.20 12.80 21.01
CA ILE A 149 10.27 13.68 20.50
C ILE A 149 10.39 14.93 21.37
N LYS A 150 9.27 15.55 21.75
CA LYS A 150 9.27 16.72 22.65
C LYS A 150 9.87 16.38 24.02
N TYR A 151 9.54 15.22 24.57
CA TYR A 151 10.11 14.75 25.84
C TYR A 151 11.61 14.50 25.72
N GLU A 152 12.08 13.84 24.66
CA GLU A 152 13.51 13.60 24.42
C GLU A 152 14.28 14.91 24.26
N HIS A 153 13.72 15.89 23.54
CA HIS A 153 14.32 17.21 23.41
C HIS A 153 14.41 17.94 24.77
N GLU A 154 13.31 17.99 25.51
CA GLU A 154 13.27 18.62 26.84
C GLU A 154 14.23 17.92 27.81
N LEU A 155 14.35 16.60 27.75
CA LEU A 155 15.29 15.83 28.56
C LEU A 155 16.74 16.22 28.28
N VAL A 156 17.12 16.39 27.01
CA VAL A 156 18.46 16.84 26.62
C VAL A 156 18.72 18.25 27.13
N VAL A 157 17.77 19.18 26.95
CA VAL A 157 17.88 20.56 27.47
C VAL A 157 17.99 20.57 29.00
N ARG A 158 17.22 19.72 29.69
CA ARG A 158 17.29 19.59 31.15
C ARG A 158 18.68 19.11 31.59
N GLN A 159 19.21 18.09 30.92
CA GLN A 159 20.55 17.56 31.21
C GLN A 159 21.65 18.59 30.97
N SER A 160 21.55 19.40 29.91
CA SER A 160 22.53 20.47 29.66
C SER A 160 22.47 21.53 30.76
N VAL A 161 21.28 21.98 31.13
CA VAL A 161 21.10 22.96 32.21
C VAL A 161 21.58 22.40 33.56
N GLU A 162 21.31 21.13 33.86
CA GLU A 162 21.84 20.48 35.07
C GLU A 162 23.37 20.44 35.08
N SER A 163 23.99 20.17 33.94
CA SER A 163 25.45 20.20 33.80
C SER A 163 26.02 21.61 34.01
N ASP A 164 25.35 22.63 33.48
CA ASP A 164 25.73 24.03 33.68
C ASP A 164 25.60 24.46 35.14
N ILE A 165 24.51 24.08 35.81
CA ILE A 165 24.32 24.33 37.25
C ILE A 165 25.42 23.65 38.07
N ALA A 166 25.78 22.41 37.76
CA ALA A 166 26.86 21.70 38.44
C ALA A 166 28.22 22.41 38.22
N ASN A 167 28.48 22.87 36.99
CA ASN A 167 29.68 23.63 36.66
C ASN A 167 29.73 24.97 37.39
N LEU A 168 28.62 25.70 37.45
CA LEU A 168 28.51 26.97 38.18
C LEU A 168 28.71 26.80 39.68
N ARG A 169 28.18 25.73 40.28
CA ARG A 169 28.43 25.38 41.70
C ARG A 169 29.92 25.12 41.94
N ARG A 170 30.57 24.34 41.08
CA ARG A 170 32.02 24.10 41.17
C ARG A 170 32.83 25.39 41.02
N LEU A 171 32.43 26.27 40.11
CA LEU A 171 33.09 27.58 39.92
C LEU A 171 32.92 28.46 41.17
N LEU A 172 31.73 28.47 41.77
CA LEU A 172 31.47 29.17 43.02
C LEU A 172 32.40 28.66 44.13
N ASP A 173 32.49 27.34 44.31
CA ASP A 173 33.37 26.74 45.32
C ASP A 173 34.85 27.13 45.09
N GLN A 174 35.30 27.11 43.83
CA GLN A 174 36.65 27.55 43.46
C GLN A 174 36.89 29.03 43.78
N MET A 175 35.92 29.90 43.48
CA MET A 175 36.00 31.32 43.79
C MET A 175 35.99 31.59 45.30
N THR A 176 35.19 30.84 46.06
CA THR A 176 35.17 30.93 47.53
C THR A 176 36.51 30.51 48.12
N LEU A 177 37.13 29.43 47.63
CA LEU A 177 38.47 29.02 48.05
C LEU A 177 39.53 30.07 47.69
N ALA A 178 39.47 30.63 46.47
CA ALA A 178 40.39 31.68 46.04
C ALA A 178 40.26 32.94 46.92
N LYS A 179 39.02 33.33 47.25
CA LYS A 179 38.74 34.45 48.15
C LYS A 179 39.33 34.20 49.55
N ALA A 180 39.09 33.04 50.13
CA ALA A 180 39.63 32.68 51.44
C ALA A 180 41.18 32.69 51.45
N ASN A 181 41.81 32.20 50.39
CA ASN A 181 43.27 32.24 50.25
C ASN A 181 43.80 33.69 50.15
N GLN A 182 43.10 34.58 49.44
CA GLN A 182 43.45 36.00 49.36
C GLN A 182 43.23 36.74 50.69
N GLU A 183 42.15 36.42 51.41
CA GLU A 183 41.87 36.94 52.75
C GLU A 183 42.99 36.54 53.72
N MET A 184 43.40 35.27 53.74
CA MET A 184 44.53 34.78 54.54
C MET A 184 45.85 35.48 54.19
N GLN A 185 46.15 35.67 52.90
CA GLN A 185 47.35 36.42 52.47
C GLN A 185 47.30 37.88 52.95
N SER A 186 46.12 38.51 52.89
CA SER A 186 45.93 39.89 53.34
C SER A 186 46.12 40.01 54.85
N GLU A 187 45.58 39.07 55.64
CA GLU A 187 45.77 39.00 57.09
C GLU A 187 47.25 38.80 57.45
N THR A 188 47.92 37.85 56.80
CA THR A 188 49.36 37.61 57.01
C THR A 188 50.19 38.88 56.75
N LEU A 189 49.91 39.59 55.65
CA LEU A 189 50.60 40.85 55.34
C LEU A 189 50.29 41.97 56.34
N GLN A 190 49.07 42.00 56.91
CA GLN A 190 48.73 42.95 57.97
C GLN A 190 49.47 42.64 59.27
N GLU A 191 49.61 41.35 59.64
CA GLU A 191 50.40 40.91 60.79
C GLU A 191 51.88 41.26 60.62
N ASP A 192 52.47 40.98 59.45
CA ASP A 192 53.85 41.34 59.12
C ASP A 192 54.08 42.84 59.24
N LEU A 193 53.15 43.66 58.72
CA LEU A 193 53.23 45.11 58.80
C LEU A 193 53.14 45.60 60.26
N ALA A 194 52.25 45.01 61.07
CA ALA A 194 52.15 45.32 62.50
C ALA A 194 53.43 44.95 63.26
N CYS A 195 54.02 43.78 62.97
CA CYS A 195 55.30 43.35 63.53
C CYS A 195 56.42 44.34 63.15
N LEU A 196 56.53 44.71 61.88
CA LEU A 196 57.55 45.64 61.40
C LEU A 196 57.42 47.02 62.07
N LYS A 197 56.21 47.53 62.24
CA LYS A 197 55.95 48.80 62.94
C LYS A 197 56.36 48.72 64.42
N LYS A 198 56.03 47.63 65.09
CA LYS A 198 56.40 47.40 66.49
C LYS A 198 57.92 47.33 66.64
N ASN A 199 58.60 46.54 65.81
CA ASN A 199 60.06 46.44 65.80
C ASN A 199 60.70 47.81 65.56
N HIS A 200 60.22 48.57 64.57
CA HIS A 200 60.72 49.93 64.32
C HIS A 200 60.51 50.86 65.52
N GLN A 201 59.37 50.78 66.19
CA GLN A 201 59.10 51.58 67.39
C GLN A 201 60.04 51.20 68.55
N GLU A 202 60.31 49.91 68.74
CA GLU A 202 61.27 49.40 69.71
C GLU A 202 62.72 49.85 69.37
N ASP A 203 63.13 49.76 68.11
CA ASP A 203 64.44 50.22 67.63
C ASP A 203 64.62 51.73 67.84
N VAL A 204 63.61 52.55 67.50
CA VAL A 204 63.63 53.99 67.73
C VAL A 204 63.70 54.28 69.23
N ALA A 205 62.94 53.58 70.06
CA ALA A 205 63.01 53.73 71.51
C ALA A 205 64.40 53.35 72.05
N ALA A 206 64.99 52.25 71.57
CA ALA A 206 66.33 51.83 71.93
C ALA A 206 67.40 52.85 71.51
N LEU A 207 67.29 53.43 70.31
CA LEU A 207 68.19 54.49 69.84
C LEU A 207 68.03 55.78 70.66
N LEU A 208 66.81 56.15 71.06
CA LEU A 208 66.58 57.30 71.94
C LEU A 208 67.11 57.05 73.37
N CYS A 209 66.97 55.82 73.90
CA CYS A 209 67.61 55.39 75.15
C CYS A 209 69.13 55.45 75.04
N GLN A 210 69.72 54.97 73.94
CA GLN A 210 71.15 55.13 73.68
C GLN A 210 71.55 56.60 73.62
N LEU A 211 70.79 57.46 72.93
CA LEU A 211 71.07 58.90 72.85
C LEU A 211 71.01 59.61 74.21
N THR A 212 70.15 59.14 75.11
CA THR A 212 69.97 59.69 76.46
C THR A 212 70.95 59.13 77.48
N ASP A 213 71.37 57.86 77.34
CA ASP A 213 72.45 57.24 78.13
C ASP A 213 73.85 57.62 77.62
N THR A 214 73.98 58.12 76.39
CA THR A 214 75.23 58.74 75.90
C THR A 214 75.37 60.18 76.39
N LYS A 215 75.52 60.35 77.70
CA LYS A 215 76.47 61.34 78.23
C LYS A 215 77.81 60.62 78.44
N VAL A 216 78.39 60.13 77.34
CA VAL A 216 79.63 59.36 77.35
C VAL A 216 80.73 60.22 76.75
N CYS A 217 81.62 60.65 77.64
CA CYS A 217 82.94 61.15 77.33
C CYS A 217 83.68 60.09 76.49
N VAL A 218 84.06 60.40 75.26
CA VAL A 218 84.98 59.57 74.48
C VAL A 218 86.39 60.09 74.77
N GLU A 219 86.93 59.66 75.91
CA GLU A 219 88.38 59.65 76.10
C GLU A 219 88.93 58.44 75.36
N VAL A 220 89.88 58.73 74.46
CA VAL A 220 90.62 57.76 73.67
C VAL A 220 91.54 56.99 74.63
N ASP A 221 91.12 55.81 75.06
CA ASP A 221 92.00 54.84 75.68
C ASP A 221 92.54 53.91 74.59
N ALA A 222 93.83 54.02 74.32
CA ALA A 222 94.53 53.20 73.35
C ALA A 222 94.63 51.77 73.90
N ALA A 223 93.63 50.95 73.55
CA ALA A 223 93.65 49.52 73.85
C ALA A 223 94.94 48.87 73.31
N PRO A 224 95.47 47.83 73.98
CA PRO A 224 96.75 47.22 73.66
C PRO A 224 96.71 46.66 72.24
N GLN A 225 97.83 46.76 71.51
CA GLN A 225 98.03 46.22 70.15
C GLN A 225 97.07 45.08 69.83
N GLN A 226 96.03 45.40 69.06
CA GLN A 226 95.14 44.40 68.50
C GLN A 226 96.01 43.48 67.65
N ASP A 227 95.97 42.19 67.96
CA ASP A 227 96.70 41.16 67.23
C ASP A 227 96.30 41.27 65.75
N LEU A 228 97.16 41.89 64.94
CA LEU A 228 96.87 42.26 63.55
C LEU A 228 96.45 41.03 62.76
N ASN A 229 96.96 39.85 63.13
CA ASN A 229 96.56 38.58 62.55
C ASN A 229 95.09 38.26 62.83
N LYS A 230 94.57 38.50 64.04
CA LYS A 230 93.14 38.28 64.35
C LYS A 230 92.23 39.21 63.57
N VAL A 231 92.60 40.49 63.43
CA VAL A 231 91.81 41.46 62.64
C VAL A 231 91.85 41.10 61.15
N LEU A 232 93.01 40.69 60.63
CA LEU A 232 93.14 40.23 59.25
C LEU A 232 92.37 38.91 59.00
N ASP A 233 92.35 38.00 59.97
CA ASP A 233 91.58 36.76 59.92
C ASP A 233 90.06 37.03 60.02
N ASP A 234 89.63 37.97 60.87
CA ASP A 234 88.22 38.41 60.95
C ASP A 234 87.76 39.05 59.64
N ILE A 235 88.60 39.90 59.02
CA ILE A 235 88.33 40.49 57.71
C ILE A 235 88.27 39.39 56.63
N ARG A 236 89.19 38.41 56.66
CA ARG A 236 89.18 37.27 55.74
C ARG A 236 87.90 36.45 55.90
N CYS A 237 87.54 36.06 57.12
CA CYS A 237 86.30 35.33 57.42
C CYS A 237 85.06 36.13 57.00
N HIS A 238 85.06 37.45 57.14
CA HIS A 238 83.95 38.29 56.72
C HIS A 238 83.76 38.25 55.20
N TYR A 239 84.84 38.40 54.43
CA TYR A 239 84.80 38.30 52.97
C TYR A 239 84.47 36.88 52.49
N GLU A 240 85.03 35.84 53.09
CA GLU A 240 84.68 34.45 52.80
C GLU A 240 83.18 34.20 53.02
N THR A 241 82.62 34.71 54.13
CA THR A 241 81.18 34.59 54.42
C THR A 241 80.33 35.33 53.38
N ILE A 242 80.74 36.53 52.94
CA ILE A 242 80.03 37.29 51.91
C ILE A 242 80.10 36.57 50.55
N ILE A 243 81.28 36.07 50.17
CA ILE A 243 81.46 35.32 48.92
C ILE A 243 80.62 34.04 48.93
N ASP A 244 80.62 33.30 50.04
CA ASP A 244 79.79 32.10 50.18
C ASP A 244 78.29 32.38 50.22
N LYS A 245 77.87 33.52 50.77
CA LYS A 245 76.48 33.99 50.69
C LYS A 245 76.11 34.32 49.25
N HIS A 246 76.90 35.14 48.56
CA HIS A 246 76.65 35.50 47.16
C HIS A 246 76.63 34.26 46.25
N ARG A 247 77.54 33.30 46.44
CA ARG A 247 77.54 32.04 45.69
C ARG A 247 76.25 31.26 45.91
N ARG A 248 75.81 31.10 47.15
CA ARG A 248 74.55 30.41 47.50
C ARG A 248 73.33 31.14 46.93
N GLU A 249 73.28 32.46 47.03
CA GLU A 249 72.20 33.28 46.49
C GLU A 249 72.12 33.16 44.96
N GLN A 250 73.26 33.20 44.27
CA GLN A 250 73.32 32.97 42.82
C GLN A 250 72.85 31.55 42.45
N GLU A 251 73.35 30.52 43.13
CA GLU A 251 72.90 29.14 42.89
C GLU A 251 71.40 28.96 43.13
N CYS A 252 70.86 29.55 44.21
CA CYS A 252 69.43 29.54 44.50
C CYS A 252 68.63 30.27 43.41
N TRP A 253 69.09 31.45 42.99
CA TRP A 253 68.44 32.22 41.92
C TRP A 253 68.44 31.46 40.59
N PHE A 254 69.55 30.82 40.20
CA PHE A 254 69.63 29.99 39.01
C PHE A 254 68.72 28.77 39.10
N LYS A 255 68.69 28.07 40.24
CA LYS A 255 67.77 26.94 40.48
C LYS A 255 66.32 27.36 40.39
N GLU A 256 65.97 28.53 40.94
CA GLU A 256 64.60 29.04 40.85
C GLU A 256 64.22 29.42 39.42
N LYS A 257 65.10 30.11 38.68
CA LYS A 257 64.83 30.46 37.27
C LYS A 257 64.74 29.24 36.37
N THR A 258 65.60 28.25 36.55
CA THR A 258 65.54 26.99 35.80
C THR A 258 64.27 26.19 36.15
N ALA A 259 63.88 26.14 37.43
CA ALA A 259 62.63 25.51 37.85
C ALA A 259 61.39 26.21 37.28
N GLN A 260 61.37 27.55 37.25
CA GLN A 260 60.31 28.33 36.60
C GLN A 260 60.23 28.01 35.10
N LEU A 261 61.37 28.01 34.38
CA LEU A 261 61.41 27.65 32.96
C LEU A 261 60.95 26.21 32.70
N CYS A 262 61.34 25.26 33.54
CA CYS A 262 60.89 23.87 33.45
C CYS A 262 59.37 23.74 33.66
N LYS A 263 58.79 24.49 34.61
CA LYS A 263 57.33 24.55 34.79
C LYS A 263 56.63 25.12 33.55
N TYR A 264 57.12 26.24 33.01
CA TYR A 264 56.56 26.82 31.79
C TYR A 264 56.68 25.89 30.58
N ALA A 265 57.81 25.19 30.43
CA ALA A 265 57.99 24.20 29.37
C ALA A 265 56.98 23.05 29.51
N ALA A 266 56.81 22.52 30.73
CA ALA A 266 55.87 21.43 31.01
C ALA A 266 54.41 21.84 30.72
N THR A 267 53.96 23.00 31.19
CA THR A 267 52.59 23.49 30.94
C THR A 267 52.35 23.75 29.46
N ASN A 268 53.34 24.29 28.75
CA ASN A 268 53.22 24.54 27.32
C ASN A 268 53.18 23.23 26.52
N THR A 269 53.97 22.21 26.91
CA THR A 269 53.89 20.87 26.28
C THR A 269 52.54 20.20 26.53
N GLU A 270 51.97 20.34 27.72
CA GLU A 270 50.63 19.80 28.03
C GLU A 270 49.53 20.51 27.22
N CYS A 271 49.60 21.85 27.11
CA CYS A 271 48.70 22.64 26.27
C CYS A 271 48.79 22.25 24.78
N LEU A 272 50.00 21.98 24.29
CA LEU A 272 50.20 21.49 22.92
C LEU A 272 49.62 20.10 22.71
N GLU A 273 49.82 19.15 23.64
CA GLU A 273 49.28 17.79 23.51
C GLU A 273 47.74 17.77 23.60
N THR A 274 47.14 18.56 24.48
CA THR A 274 45.67 18.71 24.55
C THR A 274 45.09 19.35 23.29
N SER A 275 45.77 20.36 22.72
CA SER A 275 45.36 20.97 21.46
C SER A 275 45.48 19.98 20.30
N ARG A 276 46.54 19.17 20.29
CA ARG A 276 46.77 18.12 19.30
C ARG A 276 45.69 17.03 19.36
N SER A 277 45.30 16.59 20.56
CA SER A 277 44.21 15.61 20.72
C SER A 277 42.86 16.17 20.27
N GLN A 278 42.56 17.45 20.59
CA GLN A 278 41.35 18.12 20.10
C GLN A 278 41.32 18.18 18.57
N ILE A 279 42.45 18.50 17.92
CA ILE A 279 42.55 18.50 16.45
C ILE A 279 42.32 17.10 15.87
N SER A 280 42.86 16.04 16.49
CA SER A 280 42.61 14.68 16.01
C SER A 280 41.16 14.25 16.17
N ASP A 281 40.52 14.62 17.29
CA ASP A 281 39.12 14.31 17.55
C ASP A 281 38.20 15.03 16.56
N LEU A 282 38.44 16.32 16.32
CA LEU A 282 37.72 17.11 15.31
C LEU A 282 37.92 16.57 13.90
N ARG A 283 39.10 16.06 13.56
CA ARG A 283 39.34 15.39 12.27
C ARG A 283 38.55 14.09 12.15
N CYS A 284 38.49 13.29 13.20
CA CYS A 284 37.71 12.06 13.21
C CYS A 284 36.21 12.35 13.08
N THR A 285 35.69 13.34 13.80
CA THR A 285 34.26 13.72 13.68
C THR A 285 33.93 14.25 12.29
N LEU A 286 34.80 15.07 11.70
CA LEU A 286 34.64 15.55 10.33
C LEU A 286 34.58 14.38 9.34
N GLN A 287 35.51 13.43 9.43
CA GLN A 287 35.53 12.26 8.56
C GLN A 287 34.27 11.39 8.73
N CYS A 288 33.81 11.18 9.96
CA CYS A 288 32.55 10.47 10.23
C CYS A 288 31.34 11.18 9.58
N LEU A 289 31.26 12.51 9.69
CA LEU A 289 30.19 13.30 9.10
C LEU A 289 30.26 13.29 7.56
N GLU A 290 31.44 13.31 6.96
CA GLU A 290 31.62 13.16 5.51
C GLU A 290 31.14 11.80 5.02
N ILE A 291 31.46 10.71 5.73
CA ILE A 291 30.98 9.36 5.39
C ILE A 291 29.46 9.28 5.51
N GLU A 292 28.89 9.84 6.58
CA GLU A 292 27.45 9.90 6.76
C GLU A 292 26.79 10.67 5.61
N LEU A 293 27.34 11.84 5.24
CA LEU A 293 26.86 12.63 4.11
C LEU A 293 26.88 11.83 2.79
N GLN A 294 27.97 11.12 2.50
CA GLN A 294 28.05 10.28 1.30
C GLN A 294 27.05 9.12 1.31
N SER A 295 26.81 8.53 2.49
CA SER A 295 25.79 7.48 2.65
C SER A 295 24.38 8.02 2.40
N GLN A 296 24.07 9.22 2.89
CA GLN A 296 22.78 9.87 2.70
C GLN A 296 22.55 10.27 1.24
N ILE A 297 23.59 10.78 0.55
CA ILE A 297 23.54 11.05 -0.89
C ILE A 297 23.25 9.76 -1.68
N SER A 298 23.93 8.67 -1.32
CA SER A 298 23.73 7.36 -1.97
C SER A 298 22.31 6.82 -1.73
N MET A 299 21.79 6.93 -0.50
CA MET A 299 20.42 6.53 -0.15
C MET A 299 19.39 7.37 -0.90
N LYS A 300 19.56 8.69 -0.94
CA LYS A 300 18.71 9.59 -1.72
C LYS A 300 18.66 9.16 -3.19
N GLY A 301 19.82 8.94 -3.81
CA GLY A 301 19.89 8.50 -5.21
C GLY A 301 19.16 7.17 -5.46
N ALA A 302 19.29 6.20 -4.54
CA ALA A 302 18.58 4.93 -4.63
C ALA A 302 17.05 5.10 -4.52
N LEU A 303 16.58 5.97 -3.63
CA LEU A 303 15.16 6.26 -3.47
C LEU A 303 14.58 6.99 -4.69
N GLU A 304 15.31 7.96 -5.24
CA GLU A 304 14.92 8.67 -6.48
C GLU A 304 14.85 7.70 -7.67
N CYS A 305 15.81 6.79 -7.81
CA CYS A 305 15.77 5.75 -8.84
C CYS A 305 14.57 4.81 -8.68
N SER A 306 14.29 4.35 -7.45
CA SER A 306 13.13 3.51 -7.17
C SER A 306 11.82 4.24 -7.48
N LEU A 307 11.72 5.53 -7.17
CA LEU A 307 10.55 6.34 -7.50
C LEU A 307 10.35 6.38 -9.02
N LEU A 308 11.39 6.76 -9.77
CA LEU A 308 11.33 6.83 -11.23
C LEU A 308 10.98 5.48 -11.87
N GLU A 309 11.51 4.36 -11.35
CA GLU A 309 11.18 3.02 -11.83
C GLU A 309 9.69 2.69 -11.58
N THR A 310 9.17 3.01 -10.39
CA THR A 310 7.76 2.79 -10.09
C THR A 310 6.84 3.65 -10.95
N GLU A 311 7.18 4.93 -11.13
CA GLU A 311 6.44 5.84 -12.02
C GLU A 311 6.44 5.35 -13.47
N ALA A 312 7.59 4.92 -13.99
CA ALA A 312 7.71 4.36 -15.35
C ALA A 312 6.87 3.08 -15.51
N ARG A 313 6.88 2.20 -14.51
CA ARG A 313 6.06 0.98 -14.50
C ARG A 313 4.57 1.31 -14.50
N TYR A 314 4.11 2.24 -13.66
CA TYR A 314 2.71 2.65 -13.63
C TYR A 314 2.29 3.37 -14.91
N SER A 315 3.15 4.23 -15.46
CA SER A 315 2.93 4.87 -16.76
C SER A 315 2.74 3.84 -17.88
N THR A 316 3.59 2.82 -17.92
CA THR A 316 3.46 1.71 -18.89
C THR A 316 2.16 0.93 -18.70
N MET A 317 1.75 0.67 -17.46
CA MET A 317 0.50 -0.02 -17.15
C MET A 317 -0.73 0.82 -17.57
N LEU A 318 -0.71 2.12 -17.29
CA LEU A 318 -1.75 3.06 -17.72
C LEU A 318 -1.85 3.16 -19.24
N ALA A 319 -0.70 3.23 -19.94
CA ALA A 319 -0.67 3.17 -21.40
C ALA A 319 -1.25 1.85 -21.93
N GLY A 320 -0.98 0.74 -21.24
CA GLY A 320 -1.60 -0.56 -21.50
C GLY A 320 -3.12 -0.52 -21.38
N TYR A 321 -3.67 0.00 -20.27
CA TYR A 321 -5.11 0.14 -20.09
C TYR A 321 -5.74 1.09 -21.11
N GLN A 322 -5.10 2.21 -21.42
CA GLN A 322 -5.57 3.13 -22.46
C GLN A 322 -5.67 2.44 -23.83
N LYS A 323 -4.69 1.58 -24.16
CA LYS A 323 -4.75 0.77 -25.39
C LYS A 323 -5.97 -0.15 -25.41
N HIS A 324 -6.30 -0.80 -24.29
CA HIS A 324 -7.48 -1.67 -24.19
C HIS A 324 -8.79 -0.87 -24.30
N ILE A 325 -8.85 0.31 -23.68
CA ILE A 325 -9.99 1.22 -23.82
C ILE A 325 -10.19 1.58 -25.30
N ASN A 326 -9.13 2.03 -25.97
CA ASN A 326 -9.20 2.40 -27.39
C ASN A 326 -9.65 1.23 -28.28
N THR A 327 -9.21 0.00 -28.00
CA THR A 327 -9.67 -1.17 -28.76
C THR A 327 -11.15 -1.45 -28.55
N TYR A 328 -11.64 -1.40 -27.30
CA TYR A 328 -13.05 -1.60 -27.02
C TYR A 328 -13.92 -0.48 -27.57
N GLU A 329 -13.46 0.78 -27.54
CA GLU A 329 -14.15 1.90 -28.17
C GLU A 329 -14.25 1.72 -29.68
N ALA A 330 -13.18 1.25 -30.34
CA ALA A 330 -13.20 0.95 -31.76
C ALA A 330 -14.18 -0.19 -32.11
N GLU A 331 -14.18 -1.27 -31.33
CA GLU A 331 -15.13 -2.39 -31.49
C GLU A 331 -16.58 -1.92 -31.30
N LEU A 332 -16.86 -1.09 -30.28
CA LEU A 332 -18.19 -0.51 -30.05
C LEU A 332 -18.63 0.37 -31.23
N CYS A 333 -17.74 1.20 -31.77
CA CYS A 333 -18.00 2.00 -32.97
C CYS A 333 -18.28 1.11 -34.20
N GLN A 334 -17.52 0.03 -34.37
CA GLN A 334 -17.74 -0.92 -35.48
C GLN A 334 -19.10 -1.61 -35.37
N VAL A 335 -19.49 -2.05 -34.17
CA VAL A 335 -20.81 -2.67 -33.96
C VAL A 335 -21.94 -1.67 -34.19
N ARG A 336 -21.82 -0.42 -33.69
CA ARG A 336 -22.81 0.63 -33.92
C ARG A 336 -23.01 0.92 -35.41
N THR A 337 -21.92 1.16 -36.13
CA THR A 337 -21.98 1.42 -37.58
C THR A 337 -22.52 0.22 -38.35
N GLY A 338 -22.20 -1.02 -37.93
CA GLY A 338 -22.77 -2.24 -38.48
C GLY A 338 -24.29 -2.35 -38.27
N ILE A 339 -24.79 -2.02 -37.08
CA ILE A 339 -26.23 -1.99 -36.78
C ILE A 339 -26.93 -0.91 -37.61
N GLU A 340 -26.35 0.28 -37.70
CA GLU A 340 -26.88 1.38 -38.54
C GLU A 340 -26.94 0.98 -40.01
N GLN A 341 -25.91 0.29 -40.53
CA GLN A 341 -25.91 -0.22 -41.89
C GLN A 341 -27.00 -1.27 -42.10
N GLN A 342 -27.11 -2.26 -41.21
CA GLN A 342 -28.17 -3.26 -41.28
C GLN A 342 -29.55 -2.60 -41.22
N GLY A 343 -29.74 -1.60 -40.36
CA GLY A 343 -30.98 -0.82 -40.28
C GLY A 343 -31.35 -0.15 -41.62
N ARG A 344 -30.36 0.42 -42.33
CA ARG A 344 -30.55 0.98 -43.68
C ARG A 344 -30.93 -0.08 -44.70
N ASP A 345 -30.23 -1.23 -44.69
CA ASP A 345 -30.50 -2.34 -45.62
C ASP A 345 -31.90 -2.94 -45.39
N TYR A 346 -32.31 -3.09 -44.12
CA TYR A 346 -33.66 -3.53 -43.76
C TYR A 346 -34.74 -2.54 -44.21
N ALA A 347 -34.51 -1.23 -44.06
CA ALA A 347 -35.44 -0.21 -44.53
C ALA A 347 -35.62 -0.26 -46.05
N ALA A 348 -34.53 -0.39 -46.81
CA ALA A 348 -34.58 -0.53 -48.27
C ALA A 348 -35.32 -1.81 -48.71
N LEU A 349 -35.08 -2.94 -48.01
CA LEU A 349 -35.78 -4.19 -48.29
C LEU A 349 -37.29 -4.07 -48.01
N LEU A 350 -37.66 -3.38 -46.93
CA LEU A 350 -39.04 -3.11 -46.59
C LEU A 350 -39.71 -2.27 -47.69
N GLU A 351 -39.04 -1.22 -48.18
CA GLU A 351 -39.53 -0.40 -49.29
C GLU A 351 -39.80 -1.25 -50.54
N ILE A 352 -38.83 -2.08 -50.96
CA ILE A 352 -39.00 -3.01 -52.09
C ILE A 352 -40.17 -3.97 -51.86
N LYS A 353 -40.27 -4.55 -50.66
CA LYS A 353 -41.38 -5.44 -50.29
C LYS A 353 -42.72 -4.73 -50.44
N THR A 354 -42.86 -3.53 -49.89
CA THR A 354 -44.10 -2.76 -50.00
C THR A 354 -44.46 -2.44 -51.45
N ARG A 355 -43.46 -2.14 -52.30
CA ARG A 355 -43.68 -1.94 -53.74
C ARG A 355 -44.16 -3.22 -54.43
N LEU A 356 -43.53 -4.36 -54.15
CA LEU A 356 -43.93 -5.66 -54.70
C LEU A 356 -45.33 -6.07 -54.24
N GLU A 357 -45.69 -5.79 -52.98
CA GLU A 357 -47.05 -6.02 -52.47
C GLU A 357 -48.10 -5.18 -53.22
N GLN A 358 -47.77 -3.92 -53.55
CA GLN A 358 -48.60 -3.08 -54.41
C GLN A 358 -48.73 -3.65 -55.83
N GLU A 359 -47.64 -4.09 -56.45
CA GLU A 359 -47.66 -4.75 -57.77
C GLU A 359 -48.51 -6.05 -57.75
N ILE A 360 -48.38 -6.89 -56.73
CA ILE A 360 -49.21 -8.09 -56.58
C ILE A 360 -50.70 -7.71 -56.43
N ALA A 361 -51.01 -6.66 -55.67
CA ALA A 361 -52.37 -6.18 -55.53
C ALA A 361 -52.95 -5.69 -56.87
N THR A 362 -52.17 -4.96 -57.68
CA THR A 362 -52.61 -4.54 -59.03
C THR A 362 -52.79 -5.74 -59.96
N TYR A 363 -51.86 -6.71 -59.94
CA TYR A 363 -51.99 -7.94 -60.71
C TYR A 363 -53.23 -8.76 -60.32
N ARG A 364 -53.55 -8.88 -59.02
CA ARG A 364 -54.77 -9.53 -58.53
C ARG A 364 -56.03 -8.82 -59.04
N CYS A 365 -56.08 -7.49 -58.97
CA CYS A 365 -57.19 -6.69 -59.49
C CYS A 365 -57.38 -6.88 -61.01
N LEU A 366 -56.30 -6.88 -61.79
CA LEU A 366 -56.36 -7.16 -63.23
C LEU A 366 -56.86 -8.57 -63.55
N LEU A 367 -56.42 -9.58 -62.78
CA LEU A 367 -56.89 -10.95 -62.94
C LEU A 367 -58.38 -11.07 -62.59
N GLU A 368 -58.84 -10.48 -61.50
CA GLU A 368 -60.26 -10.44 -61.14
C GLU A 368 -61.10 -9.77 -62.23
N ASN A 369 -60.66 -8.63 -62.75
CA ASN A 369 -61.32 -7.95 -63.88
C ASN A 369 -61.36 -8.86 -65.12
N SER A 370 -60.28 -9.56 -65.46
CA SER A 370 -60.25 -10.50 -66.59
C SER A 370 -61.22 -11.68 -66.41
N VAL A 371 -61.39 -12.17 -65.17
CA VAL A 371 -62.36 -13.21 -64.84
C VAL A 371 -63.79 -12.67 -64.96
N ILE A 372 -64.04 -11.44 -64.52
CA ILE A 372 -65.33 -10.74 -64.71
C ILE A 372 -65.62 -10.57 -66.20
N TYR A 373 -64.67 -10.10 -67.01
CA TYR A 373 -64.80 -9.98 -68.46
C TYR A 373 -65.07 -11.34 -69.12
N LYS A 374 -64.33 -12.40 -68.76
CA LYS A 374 -64.61 -13.77 -69.24
C LYS A 374 -66.01 -14.24 -68.84
N ARG A 375 -66.44 -13.99 -67.59
CA ARG A 375 -67.77 -14.40 -67.09
C ARG A 375 -68.91 -13.61 -67.72
N ALA A 376 -68.69 -12.35 -68.12
CA ALA A 376 -69.64 -11.52 -68.86
C ALA A 376 -69.72 -11.87 -70.36
N ILE A 377 -68.61 -12.30 -70.97
CA ILE A 377 -68.55 -12.69 -72.39
C ILE A 377 -69.03 -14.14 -72.61
N HIS A 378 -68.81 -15.04 -71.65
CA HIS A 378 -69.20 -16.45 -71.74
C HIS A 378 -70.70 -16.69 -72.06
N PRO A 379 -71.69 -15.96 -71.49
CA PRO A 379 -73.08 -16.10 -71.91
C PRO A 379 -73.34 -15.55 -73.32
N LYS A 380 -72.70 -14.44 -73.70
CA LYS A 380 -72.85 -13.86 -75.06
C LYS A 380 -72.24 -14.77 -76.15
N MET A 381 -71.09 -15.39 -75.87
CA MET A 381 -70.46 -16.40 -76.75
C MET A 381 -71.27 -17.70 -76.79
N LYS A 382 -71.86 -18.14 -75.67
CA LYS A 382 -72.81 -19.27 -75.67
C LYS A 382 -74.02 -18.98 -76.54
N ILE A 383 -74.66 -17.81 -76.39
CA ILE A 383 -75.82 -17.40 -77.20
C ILE A 383 -75.46 -17.34 -78.69
N LEU A 384 -74.30 -16.78 -79.05
CA LEU A 384 -73.80 -16.78 -80.43
C LEU A 384 -73.55 -18.20 -80.96
N SER A 385 -72.98 -19.10 -80.15
CA SER A 385 -72.81 -20.50 -80.55
C SER A 385 -74.16 -21.21 -80.75
N SER A 386 -75.14 -20.97 -79.86
CA SER A 386 -76.49 -21.52 -79.96
C SER A 386 -77.21 -21.04 -81.22
N LEU A 387 -77.12 -19.75 -81.54
CA LEU A 387 -77.64 -19.15 -82.77
C LEU A 387 -76.97 -19.72 -84.02
N LEU A 388 -75.66 -19.97 -83.98
CA LEU A 388 -74.91 -20.59 -85.09
C LEU A 388 -75.35 -22.05 -85.32
N THR A 389 -75.62 -22.82 -84.26
CA THR A 389 -76.21 -24.17 -84.36
C THR A 389 -77.65 -24.16 -84.85
N LEU A 390 -78.46 -23.14 -84.48
CA LEU A 390 -79.83 -22.98 -85.01
C LEU A 390 -79.82 -22.68 -86.52
N CYS A 391 -78.88 -21.87 -87.00
CA CYS A 391 -78.72 -21.58 -88.44
C CYS A 391 -78.27 -22.79 -89.27
N HIS A 392 -77.65 -23.81 -88.65
CA HIS A 392 -77.25 -25.05 -89.33
C HIS A 392 -78.33 -26.14 -89.36
N PHE A 393 -79.47 -25.96 -88.70
CA PHE A 393 -80.62 -26.86 -88.78
C PHE A 393 -81.66 -26.32 -89.80
N LYS A 394 -81.33 -26.40 -91.09
CA LYS A 394 -82.29 -26.20 -92.19
C LYS A 394 -82.97 -27.54 -92.51
N PRO A 395 -84.30 -27.61 -92.66
CA PRO A 395 -84.91 -28.59 -93.53
C PRO A 395 -85.51 -27.93 -94.77
N LYS A 396 -85.15 -28.54 -95.90
CA LYS A 396 -85.77 -28.45 -97.20
C LYS A 396 -87.22 -29.00 -97.17
N ILE A 397 -88.12 -28.26 -97.82
CA ILE A 397 -89.23 -28.71 -98.72
C ILE A 397 -90.52 -29.25 -98.06
N PHE A 398 -91.61 -28.46 -98.16
CA PHE A 398 -92.73 -28.69 -99.09
C PHE A 398 -93.52 -27.40 -99.30
#